data_AF-A0A2D8BPF2-F1
#
_entry.id   AF-A0A2D8BPF2-F1
#
_cell.length_a   1.000
_cell.length_b   1.000
_cell.length_c   1.000
_cell.angle_alpha   90.00
_cell.angle_beta   90.00
_cell.angle_gamma   90.00
#
_symmetry.space_group_name_H-M   'P 1'
#
loop_
_entity.id
_entity.type
_entity.pdbx_description
1 polymer ?
#
loop_
_entity_poly.entity_id
_entity_poly.type
_entity_poly.pdbx_seq_one_letter_code
_entity_poly.pdbx_strand_id
1 'polypeptide(L)'
;MFADTEEATKSEQETAYQAELDTNAATAVRTDRDARLAATDWMGLSDVTMSADWTTYRQALRDVPAQSGFPHTVTWPTEPE
;
A
#
# COMPACT_ATOMS: atom_id res chain seq x y z
N MET A 1 -21.68 -15.42 40.82
CA MET A 1 -20.67 -14.71 40.01
C MET A 1 -20.43 -15.53 38.77
N PHE A 2 -20.97 -15.12 37.62
CA PHE A 2 -20.50 -15.57 36.32
C PHE A 2 -20.53 -14.31 35.45
N ALA A 3 -19.44 -13.56 35.51
CA ALA A 3 -19.24 -12.44 34.60
C ALA A 3 -18.84 -13.06 33.27
N ASP A 4 -19.69 -12.83 32.28
CA ASP A 4 -19.53 -13.27 30.90
C ASP A 4 -18.32 -12.55 30.30
N THR A 5 -17.13 -13.15 30.40
CA THR A 5 -15.87 -12.63 29.85
C THR A 5 -15.56 -13.21 28.46
N GLU A 6 -16.45 -14.01 27.87
CA GLU A 6 -16.22 -14.60 26.54
C GLU A 6 -16.27 -13.57 25.40
N GLU A 7 -17.06 -12.50 25.52
CA GLU A 7 -17.14 -11.48 24.46
C GLU A 7 -15.89 -10.61 24.36
N ALA A 8 -15.23 -10.31 25.48
CA ALA A 8 -14.03 -9.48 25.49
C ALA A 8 -12.86 -10.17 24.74
N THR A 9 -12.63 -11.45 25.02
CA THR A 9 -11.55 -12.22 24.36
C THR A 9 -11.83 -12.43 22.88
N LYS A 10 -13.10 -12.63 22.49
CA LYS A 10 -13.51 -12.78 21.10
C LYS A 10 -13.35 -11.49 20.29
N SER A 11 -13.75 -10.35 20.86
CA SER A 11 -13.55 -9.04 20.22
C SER A 11 -12.06 -8.68 20.09
N GLU A 12 -11.24 -9.03 21.08
CA GLU A 12 -9.79 -8.81 21.03
C GLU A 12 -9.11 -9.71 19.97
N GLN A 13 -9.55 -10.97 19.84
CA GLN A 13 -9.06 -11.87 18.80
C GLN A 13 -9.45 -11.43 17.39
N GLU A 14 -10.69 -10.96 17.20
CA GLU A 14 -11.14 -10.44 15.90
C GLU A 14 -10.34 -9.20 15.49
N THR A 15 -10.09 -8.27 16.41
CA THR A 15 -9.29 -7.08 16.10
C THR A 15 -7.83 -7.43 15.78
N ALA A 16 -7.23 -8.39 16.49
CA ALA A 16 -5.90 -8.90 16.17
C ALA A 16 -5.85 -9.59 14.80
N TYR A 17 -6.87 -10.38 14.46
CA TYR A 17 -6.98 -11.05 13.16
C TYR A 17 -7.12 -10.04 12.01
N GLN A 18 -7.97 -9.03 12.19
CA GLN A 18 -8.13 -7.96 11.20
C GLN A 18 -6.83 -7.15 11.04
N ALA A 19 -6.12 -6.86 12.13
CA ALA A 19 -4.82 -6.18 12.06
C ALA A 19 -3.76 -6.99 11.28
N GLU A 20 -3.78 -8.33 11.41
CA GLU A 20 -2.89 -9.21 10.64
C GLU A 20 -3.26 -9.22 9.15
N LEU A 21 -4.55 -9.30 8.83
CA LEU A 21 -5.05 -9.20 7.45
C LEU A 21 -4.67 -7.85 6.82
N ASP A 22 -4.86 -6.75 7.55
CA ASP A 22 -4.46 -5.41 7.13
C ASP A 22 -2.96 -5.31 6.89
N THR A 23 -2.15 -5.91 7.77
CA THR A 23 -0.69 -5.93 7.62
C THR A 23 -0.25 -6.71 6.39
N ASN A 24 -0.86 -7.86 6.12
CA ASN A 24 -0.57 -8.66 4.94
C ASN A 24 -1.01 -7.96 3.65
N ALA A 25 -2.22 -7.37 3.63
CA ALA A 25 -2.70 -6.58 2.50
C ALA A 25 -1.80 -5.35 2.24
N ALA A 26 -1.41 -4.64 3.29
CA ALA A 26 -0.50 -3.49 3.20
C ALA A 26 0.86 -3.89 2.64
N THR A 27 1.37 -5.07 3.02
CA THR A 27 2.62 -5.61 2.50
C THR A 27 2.50 -5.90 1.01
N ALA A 28 1.45 -6.59 0.57
CA ALA A 28 1.22 -6.88 -0.84
C ALA A 28 1.15 -5.61 -1.70
N VAL A 29 0.41 -4.60 -1.26
CA VAL A 29 0.32 -3.31 -1.97
C VAL A 29 1.67 -2.61 -2.03
N ARG A 30 2.44 -2.58 -0.92
CA ARG A 30 3.78 -1.98 -0.92
C ARG A 30 4.74 -2.72 -1.86
N THR A 31 4.64 -4.04 -1.95
CA THR A 31 5.42 -4.83 -2.91
C THR A 31 5.05 -4.49 -4.35
N ASP A 32 3.76 -4.34 -4.70
CA ASP A 32 3.35 -3.92 -6.05
C ASP A 32 3.85 -2.51 -6.39
N ARG A 33 3.74 -1.58 -5.43
CA ARG A 33 4.30 -0.23 -5.55
C ARG A 33 5.80 -0.28 -5.86
N ASP A 34 6.54 -1.07 -5.09
CA ASP A 34 7.99 -1.17 -5.23
C ASP A 34 8.38 -1.79 -6.58
N ALA A 35 7.61 -2.76 -7.07
CA ALA A 35 7.79 -3.33 -8.42
C ALA A 35 7.59 -2.27 -9.53
N ARG A 36 6.54 -1.45 -9.44
CA ARG A 36 6.27 -0.35 -10.40
C ARG A 36 7.34 0.74 -10.36
N LEU A 37 7.84 1.07 -9.17
CA LEU A 37 8.94 2.01 -9.00
C LEU A 37 10.25 1.43 -9.55
N ALA A 38 10.52 0.14 -9.35
CA ALA A 38 11.70 -0.52 -9.89
C ALA A 38 11.68 -0.56 -11.43
N ALA A 39 10.52 -0.82 -12.03
CA ALA A 39 10.35 -0.83 -13.49
C ALA A 39 10.70 0.51 -14.16
N THR A 40 10.55 1.61 -13.43
CA THR A 40 10.81 2.98 -13.92
C THR A 40 12.10 3.58 -13.36
N ASP A 41 12.89 2.81 -12.62
CA ASP A 41 14.06 3.33 -11.91
C ASP A 41 15.22 3.70 -12.83
N TRP A 42 15.37 2.96 -13.94
CA TRP A 42 16.36 3.23 -14.98
C TRP A 42 16.21 4.61 -15.63
N MET A 43 15.02 5.23 -15.55
CA MET A 43 14.76 6.56 -16.08
C MET A 43 15.43 7.68 -15.26
N GLY A 44 15.90 7.38 -14.05
CA GLY A 44 16.65 8.30 -13.21
C GLY A 44 18.17 8.31 -13.48
N LEU A 45 18.65 7.51 -14.44
CA LEU A 45 20.06 7.50 -14.83
C LEU A 45 20.42 8.78 -15.59
N SER A 46 21.68 9.21 -15.52
CA SER A 46 22.17 10.44 -16.17
C SER A 46 21.95 10.48 -17.69
N ASP A 47 21.81 9.29 -18.30
CA ASP A 47 21.64 9.12 -19.74
C ASP A 47 20.18 9.30 -20.19
N VAL A 48 19.23 9.41 -19.24
CA VAL A 48 17.80 9.54 -19.53
C VAL A 48 17.26 10.82 -18.90
N THR A 49 16.62 11.66 -19.69
CA THR A 49 15.86 12.79 -19.16
C THR A 49 14.46 12.32 -18.79
N MET A 50 14.20 12.14 -17.51
CA MET A 50 12.85 11.79 -17.03
C MET A 50 11.88 12.94 -17.28
N SER A 51 10.71 12.66 -17.88
CA SER A 51 9.68 13.66 -18.10
C SER A 51 9.01 14.08 -16.77
N ALA A 52 8.32 15.22 -16.79
CA ALA A 52 7.51 15.66 -15.66
C ALA A 52 6.37 14.67 -15.34
N ASP A 53 5.81 14.02 -16.35
CA ASP A 53 4.73 13.03 -16.20
C ASP A 53 5.25 11.77 -15.49
N TRP A 54 6.43 11.27 -15.86
CA TRP A 54 7.08 10.15 -15.19
C TRP A 54 7.46 10.48 -13.74
N THR A 55 7.91 11.70 -13.48
CA THR A 55 8.17 12.19 -12.12
C THR A 55 6.89 12.18 -11.28
N THR A 56 5.79 12.68 -11.85
CA THR A 56 4.47 12.73 -11.22
C THR A 56 3.92 11.33 -10.97
N TYR A 57 4.01 10.42 -11.95
CA TYR A 57 3.63 9.02 -11.82
C TYR A 57 4.38 8.33 -10.67
N ARG A 58 5.71 8.46 -10.63
CA ARG A 58 6.55 7.89 -9.55
C ARG A 58 6.24 8.49 -8.18
N GLN A 59 5.84 9.76 -8.11
CA GLN A 59 5.38 10.37 -6.86
C GLN A 59 4.02 9.80 -6.44
N ALA A 60 3.06 9.72 -7.35
CA ALA A 60 1.74 9.15 -7.08
C ALA A 60 1.82 7.68 -6.60
N LEU A 61 2.76 6.89 -7.14
CA LEU A 61 3.05 5.54 -6.63
C LEU A 61 3.52 5.57 -5.17
N ARG A 62 4.41 6.49 -4.79
CA ARG A 62 4.89 6.63 -3.41
C ARG A 62 3.79 7.06 -2.45
N ASP A 63 2.82 7.82 -2.94
CA ASP A 63 1.69 8.33 -2.17
C ASP A 63 0.55 7.30 -1.99
N VAL A 64 0.64 6.12 -2.63
CA VAL A 64 -0.36 5.03 -2.50
C VAL A 64 -0.71 4.67 -1.04
N PRO A 65 0.25 4.52 -0.11
CA PRO A 65 -0.08 4.20 1.29
C PRO A 65 -0.81 5.32 2.04
N ALA A 66 -0.85 6.54 1.50
CA ALA A 66 -1.58 7.67 2.05
C ALA A 66 -3.02 7.79 1.50
N GLN A 67 -3.42 6.92 0.56
CA GLN A 67 -4.76 6.93 -0.01
C GLN A 67 -5.81 6.50 1.02
N SER A 68 -6.99 7.11 0.94
CA SER A 68 -8.16 6.67 1.69
C SER A 68 -8.57 5.27 1.24
N GLY A 69 -8.60 4.31 2.16
CA GLY A 69 -8.94 2.92 1.87
C GLY A 69 -7.74 1.98 1.75
N PHE A 70 -6.50 2.49 1.81
CA PHE A 70 -5.33 1.62 1.98
C PHE A 70 -5.47 0.82 3.29
N PRO A 71 -5.16 -0.49 3.28
CA PRO A 71 -4.59 -1.27 2.18
C PRO A 71 -5.61 -1.98 1.27
N HIS A 72 -6.90 -1.92 1.57
CA HIS A 72 -7.95 -2.72 0.91
C HIS A 72 -8.47 -2.12 -0.40
N THR A 73 -8.37 -0.81 -0.57
CA THR A 73 -8.81 -0.08 -1.77
C THR A 73 -7.70 0.87 -2.19
N VAL A 74 -7.08 0.57 -3.32
CA VAL A 74 -5.92 1.30 -3.85
C VAL A 74 -6.19 1.70 -5.28
N THR A 75 -6.03 2.99 -5.57
CA THR A 75 -6.10 3.53 -6.92
C THR A 75 -4.67 3.70 -7.44
N TRP A 76 -4.30 2.90 -8.43
CA TRP A 76 -2.98 3.00 -9.06
C TRP A 76 -2.97 4.11 -10.12
N PRO A 77 -1.93 4.95 -10.17
CA PRO A 77 -1.76 5.91 -11.25
C PRO A 77 -1.58 5.18 -12.58
N THR A 78 -1.99 5.82 -13.68
CA THR A 78 -1.78 5.31 -15.04
C THR A 78 -0.38 5.65 -15.52
N GLU A 79 0.26 4.68 -16.15
CA GLU A 79 1.59 4.85 -16.75
C GLU A 79 1.50 5.85 -17.92
N PRO A 80 2.36 6.90 -17.95
CA PRO A 80 2.40 7.83 -19.07
C PRO A 80 3.05 7.21 -20.31
N GLU A 81 2.69 7.72 -21.50
CA GLU A 81 3.24 7.30 -22.81
C GLU A 81 4.67 7.82 -23.08
#